data_AF-X0UMV0-F1
#
_entry.id   AF-X0UMV0-F1
#
_cell.length_a   1.000
_cell.length_b   1.000
_cell.length_c   1.000
_cell.angle_alpha   90.00
_cell.angle_beta   90.00
_cell.angle_gamma   90.00
#
_symmetry.space_group_name_H-M   'P 1'
#
loop_
_entity.id
_entity.type
_entity.pdbx_description
1 polymer ?
#
loop_
_entity_poly.entity_id
_entity_poly.type
_entity_poly.pdbx_seq_one_letter_code
_entity_poly.pdbx_strand_id
1 'polypeptide(L)'
;YSGTSTFSGTANVTGILQIDGTAVTPSAAELNILDGVTGVTYDEIDWLDGVTGTIMAQGDAAGGDLTGTYPDPTIDAAKVDTAALYTTTGSQSGSLANGVPTEITMNAYSFFPNVYCLEAATSMQSVDDNTDSQIGRFALLQSAGDRAYDVQWRYVTASDPERWIFVAYSKVEDKIQHVWESGDHPFMQDPDEFPNPFTQFKDNPDYEIYLIDNKIWDKLKAKITRNDRVSRIILNEYEVDKVSIPIFKNRILVEYDEWEDRK
;
A
#
# COMPACT_ATOMS: atom_id res chain seq x y z
N TYR A 1 -60.37 25.99 8.09
CA TYR A 1 -60.14 27.22 8.87
C TYR A 1 -58.67 27.55 8.79
N SER A 2 -58.30 28.68 8.18
CA SER A 2 -56.93 29.21 8.23
C SER A 2 -56.84 30.17 9.41
N GLY A 3 -56.09 29.80 10.44
CA GLY A 3 -55.91 30.63 11.63
C GLY A 3 -55.05 29.95 12.68
N THR A 4 -54.38 30.74 13.51
CA THR A 4 -53.55 30.23 14.60
C THR A 4 -54.42 29.71 15.74
N SER A 5 -54.12 28.51 16.25
CA SER A 5 -54.75 27.97 17.47
C SER A 5 -53.72 27.99 18.60
N THR A 6 -54.07 28.53 19.76
CA THR A 6 -53.19 28.61 20.93
C THR A 6 -53.73 27.75 22.07
N PHE A 7 -52.89 26.86 22.62
CA PHE A 7 -53.19 26.06 23.82
C PHE A 7 -52.31 26.54 24.97
N SER A 8 -52.92 26.92 26.10
CA SER A 8 -52.22 27.43 27.28
C SER A 8 -51.73 26.34 28.25
N GLY A 9 -51.99 25.07 27.93
CA GLY A 9 -51.54 23.91 28.70
C GLY A 9 -50.94 22.83 27.79
N THR A 10 -50.75 21.62 28.32
CA THR A 10 -50.21 20.51 27.54
C THR A 10 -51.21 20.04 26.47
N ALA A 11 -50.80 20.08 25.21
CA ALA A 11 -51.51 19.40 24.14
C ALA A 11 -51.05 17.94 24.09
N ASN A 12 -51.97 17.00 24.32
CA ASN A 12 -51.70 15.57 24.16
C ASN A 12 -52.31 15.10 22.83
N VAL A 13 -51.45 14.76 21.86
CA VAL A 13 -51.88 14.30 20.54
C VAL A 13 -51.81 12.79 20.53
N THR A 14 -52.97 12.14 20.56
CA THR A 14 -53.10 10.67 20.53
C THR A 14 -53.10 10.10 19.10
N GLY A 15 -53.24 10.97 18.09
CA GLY A 15 -53.14 10.63 16.67
C GLY A 15 -51.80 11.05 16.06
N ILE A 16 -51.76 11.19 14.73
CA ILE A 16 -50.56 11.65 14.01
C ILE A 16 -50.48 13.18 14.10
N LEU A 17 -49.32 13.70 14.51
CA LEU A 17 -49.00 15.11 14.34
C LEU A 17 -48.69 15.39 12.86
N GLN A 18 -49.39 16.35 12.25
CA GLN A 18 -49.15 16.78 10.87
C GLN A 18 -48.72 18.24 10.82
N ILE A 19 -47.72 18.55 9.99
CA ILE A 19 -47.26 19.91 9.69
C ILE A 19 -47.31 20.09 8.18
N ASP A 20 -48.06 21.09 7.72
CA ASP A 20 -48.29 21.36 6.29
C ASP A 20 -48.78 20.12 5.51
N GLY A 21 -49.68 19.34 6.12
CA GLY A 21 -50.21 18.11 5.54
C GLY A 21 -49.25 16.90 5.56
N THR A 22 -48.00 17.09 5.96
CA THR A 22 -46.99 16.02 6.08
C THR A 22 -47.00 15.44 7.49
N ALA A 23 -47.01 14.11 7.60
CA ALA A 23 -46.94 13.43 8.89
C ALA A 23 -45.55 13.57 9.51
N VAL A 24 -45.49 13.97 10.78
CA VAL A 24 -44.27 13.87 11.59
C VAL A 24 -44.15 12.42 12.05
N THR A 25 -43.24 11.67 11.42
CA THR A 25 -43.03 10.23 11.68
C THR A 25 -42.10 9.90 12.85
N PRO A 26 -41.11 10.73 13.25
CA PRO A 26 -40.29 10.43 14.42
C PRO A 26 -41.12 10.35 15.70
N SER A 27 -40.74 9.44 16.59
CA SER A 27 -41.32 9.34 17.93
C SER A 27 -41.02 10.59 18.76
N ALA A 28 -41.81 10.83 19.81
CA ALA A 28 -41.55 11.93 20.74
C ALA A 28 -40.15 11.82 21.38
N ALA A 29 -39.66 10.60 21.62
CA ALA A 29 -38.31 10.40 22.15
C ALA A 29 -37.23 10.85 21.14
N GLU A 30 -37.39 10.54 19.85
CA GLU A 30 -36.47 10.97 18.81
C GLU A 30 -36.50 12.49 18.60
N LEU A 31 -37.68 13.12 18.59
CA LEU A 31 -37.81 14.59 18.52
C LEU A 31 -37.19 15.28 19.72
N ASN A 32 -37.39 14.74 20.93
CA ASN A 32 -36.86 15.30 22.16
C ASN A 32 -35.33 15.22 22.25
N ILE A 33 -34.64 14.44 21.40
CA ILE A 33 -33.16 14.51 21.29
C ILE A 33 -32.71 15.88 20.77
N LEU A 34 -33.57 16.57 20.00
CA LEU A 34 -33.31 17.95 19.56
C LEU A 34 -33.59 18.99 20.66
N ASP A 35 -34.15 18.60 21.80
CA ASP A 35 -34.35 19.50 22.93
C ASP A 35 -33.01 19.89 23.55
N GLY A 36 -32.71 21.19 23.56
CA GLY A 36 -31.43 21.73 24.05
C GLY A 36 -30.29 21.78 23.02
N VAL A 37 -30.51 21.39 21.76
CA VAL A 37 -29.53 21.62 20.69
C VAL A 37 -29.40 23.14 20.46
N THR A 38 -28.18 23.66 20.60
CA THR A 38 -27.86 25.08 20.40
C THR A 38 -26.65 25.22 19.48
N GLY A 39 -26.58 26.30 18.71
CA GLY A 39 -25.44 26.58 17.85
C GLY A 39 -25.33 25.71 16.59
N VAL A 40 -26.36 24.91 16.28
CA VAL A 40 -26.45 24.12 15.05
C VAL A 40 -27.39 24.83 14.05
N THR A 41 -27.01 24.85 12.79
CA THR A 41 -27.73 25.39 11.64
C THR A 41 -28.50 24.29 10.91
N TYR A 42 -29.45 24.66 10.06
CA TYR A 42 -30.18 23.65 9.28
C TYR A 42 -29.27 22.92 8.29
N ASP A 43 -28.23 23.59 7.77
CA ASP A 43 -27.23 22.98 6.88
C ASP A 43 -26.43 21.88 7.61
N GLU A 44 -26.06 22.10 8.88
CA GLU A 44 -25.34 21.10 9.70
C GLU A 44 -26.20 19.88 10.01
N ILE A 45 -27.51 20.03 10.14
CA ILE A 45 -28.45 18.91 10.29
C ILE A 45 -28.59 18.16 8.97
N ASP A 46 -28.63 18.87 7.83
CA ASP A 46 -28.74 18.28 6.49
C ASP A 46 -27.52 17.41 6.15
N TRP A 47 -26.33 17.77 6.65
CA TRP A 47 -25.13 16.93 6.53
C TRP A 47 -25.23 15.57 7.24
N LEU A 48 -26.20 15.39 8.14
CA LEU A 48 -26.45 14.09 8.79
C LEU A 48 -27.28 13.14 7.91
N ASP A 49 -27.88 13.64 6.81
CA ASP A 49 -28.59 12.76 5.88
C ASP A 49 -27.63 11.77 5.22
N GLY A 50 -27.99 10.49 5.25
CA GLY A 50 -27.16 9.40 4.73
C GLY A 50 -25.96 8.98 5.59
N VAL A 51 -25.72 9.62 6.75
CA VAL A 51 -24.67 9.16 7.69
C VAL A 51 -25.08 7.83 8.31
N THR A 52 -24.40 6.75 7.91
CA THR A 52 -24.64 5.38 8.41
C THR A 52 -23.51 4.84 9.28
N GLY A 53 -22.40 5.59 9.38
CA GLY A 53 -21.25 5.26 10.22
C GLY A 53 -21.27 5.96 11.58
N THR A 54 -20.31 5.63 12.43
CA THR A 54 -20.09 6.32 13.70
C THR A 54 -19.63 7.75 13.45
N ILE A 55 -20.31 8.72 14.06
CA ILE A 55 -19.84 10.12 14.11
C ILE A 55 -18.76 10.19 15.19
N MET A 56 -17.54 10.56 14.79
CA MET A 56 -16.42 10.73 15.72
C MET A 56 -16.52 12.10 16.40
N ALA A 57 -16.46 12.11 17.72
CA ALA A 57 -16.37 13.32 18.52
C ALA A 57 -14.91 13.73 18.77
N GLN A 58 -14.69 15.00 19.07
CA GLN A 58 -13.41 15.45 19.63
C GLN A 58 -13.17 14.71 20.95
N GLY A 59 -11.98 14.11 21.09
CA GLY A 59 -11.63 13.29 22.24
C GLY A 59 -11.88 11.78 22.05
N ASP A 60 -12.51 11.35 20.95
CA ASP A 60 -12.59 9.93 20.62
C ASP A 60 -11.20 9.37 20.31
N ALA A 61 -10.97 8.13 20.73
CA ALA A 61 -9.71 7.43 20.51
C ALA A 61 -9.46 7.19 19.02
N ALA A 62 -8.23 7.41 18.59
CA ALA A 62 -7.79 7.05 17.24
C ALA A 62 -7.68 5.52 17.09
N GLY A 63 -7.89 5.03 15.87
CA GLY A 63 -7.79 3.61 15.54
C GLY A 63 -6.59 3.26 14.66
N GLY A 64 -6.32 1.96 14.51
CA GLY A 64 -5.35 1.43 13.56
C GLY A 64 -3.90 1.69 13.97
N ASP A 65 -3.17 2.43 13.13
CA ASP A 65 -1.76 2.80 13.33
C ASP A 65 -1.58 4.16 14.01
N LEU A 66 -2.70 4.78 14.41
CA LEU A 66 -2.73 6.01 15.16
C LEU A 66 -3.03 5.73 16.64
N THR A 67 -2.54 6.60 17.50
CA THR A 67 -2.80 6.63 18.94
C THR A 67 -3.21 8.05 19.37
N GLY A 68 -3.64 8.18 20.62
CA GLY A 68 -4.20 9.43 21.14
C GLY A 68 -5.66 9.61 20.73
N THR A 69 -6.08 10.87 20.58
CA THR A 69 -7.47 11.24 20.36
C THR A 69 -7.61 12.28 19.26
N TYR A 70 -8.72 12.25 18.52
CA TYR A 70 -9.04 13.29 17.54
C TYR A 70 -9.24 14.67 18.20
N PRO A 71 -8.87 15.77 17.52
CA PRO A 71 -8.48 15.86 16.10
C PRO A 71 -6.98 15.63 15.83
N ASP A 72 -6.15 15.56 16.87
CA ASP A 72 -4.69 15.53 16.76
C ASP A 72 -4.10 14.18 17.21
N PRO A 73 -4.45 13.05 16.56
CA PRO A 73 -3.81 11.78 16.87
C PRO A 73 -2.35 11.80 16.41
N THR A 74 -1.55 10.92 17.01
CA THR A 74 -0.16 10.71 16.56
C THR A 74 -0.01 9.30 16.02
N ILE A 75 1.05 9.05 15.25
CA ILE A 75 1.41 7.68 14.86
C ILE A 75 1.77 6.91 16.13
N ASP A 76 1.23 5.71 16.28
CA ASP A 76 1.51 4.87 17.43
C ASP A 76 2.95 4.35 17.42
N ALA A 77 3.48 4.08 18.60
CA ALA A 77 4.85 3.59 18.75
C ALA A 77 5.04 2.29 17.96
N ALA A 78 6.19 2.17 17.28
CA ALA A 78 6.53 1.01 16.46
C ALA A 78 5.62 0.74 15.24
N LYS A 79 4.72 1.67 14.87
CA LYS A 79 3.96 1.53 13.60
C LYS A 79 4.78 1.88 12.37
N VAL A 80 5.74 2.78 12.52
CA VAL A 80 6.78 3.04 11.52
C VAL A 80 8.06 2.42 12.02
N ASP A 81 8.24 1.13 11.73
CA ASP A 81 9.41 0.37 12.11
C ASP A 81 10.27 -0.04 10.90
N THR A 82 11.31 -0.83 11.15
CA THR A 82 12.21 -1.31 10.10
C THR A 82 11.53 -2.23 9.10
N ALA A 83 10.47 -2.96 9.51
CA ALA A 83 9.71 -3.81 8.61
C ALA A 83 8.80 -2.96 7.71
N ALA A 84 8.09 -1.98 8.28
CA ALA A 84 7.23 -1.06 7.55
C ALA A 84 8.02 -0.18 6.55
N LEU A 85 9.24 0.22 6.91
CA LEU A 85 10.11 1.00 6.04
C LEU A 85 10.98 0.15 5.10
N TYR A 86 10.87 -1.18 5.16
CA TYR A 86 11.78 -2.11 4.51
C TYR A 86 13.24 -1.70 4.67
N THR A 87 13.63 -1.33 5.90
CA THR A 87 15.02 -0.98 6.22
C THR A 87 15.64 -2.16 6.96
N THR A 88 16.79 -2.64 6.49
CA THR A 88 17.56 -3.67 7.19
C THR A 88 18.97 -3.15 7.43
N THR A 89 19.49 -3.37 8.62
CA THR A 89 20.89 -3.07 8.96
C THR A 89 21.77 -4.28 8.70
N GLY A 90 23.01 -4.05 8.30
CA GLY A 90 24.03 -5.09 8.21
C GLY A 90 25.37 -4.55 8.71
N SER A 91 26.22 -5.48 9.13
CA SER A 91 27.58 -5.18 9.59
C SER A 91 28.52 -6.29 9.18
N GLN A 92 29.76 -5.92 8.87
CA GLN A 92 30.86 -6.83 8.63
C GLN A 92 32.10 -6.26 9.30
N SER A 93 32.75 -7.08 10.12
CA SER A 93 34.01 -6.76 10.79
C SER A 93 35.03 -7.84 10.50
N GLY A 94 36.31 -7.48 10.45
CA GLY A 94 37.37 -8.45 10.14
C GLY A 94 38.76 -7.83 10.20
N SER A 95 39.73 -8.59 9.67
CA SER A 95 41.10 -8.12 9.48
C SER A 95 41.41 -8.01 7.98
N LEU A 96 41.98 -6.88 7.56
CA LEU A 96 42.54 -6.71 6.23
C LEU A 96 43.99 -7.16 6.25
N ALA A 97 44.34 -8.12 5.40
CA ALA A 97 45.73 -8.47 5.16
C ALA A 97 46.39 -7.40 4.26
N ASN A 98 47.63 -7.04 4.58
CA ASN A 98 48.36 -6.02 3.83
C ASN A 98 48.41 -6.31 2.31
N GLY A 99 47.93 -5.37 1.50
CA GLY A 99 47.92 -5.49 0.04
C GLY A 99 46.89 -6.46 -0.54
N VAL A 100 45.99 -7.02 0.28
CA VAL A 100 44.94 -7.95 -0.18
C VAL A 100 43.57 -7.28 -0.05
N PRO A 101 42.88 -6.99 -1.17
CA PRO A 101 41.51 -6.47 -1.12
C PRO A 101 40.56 -7.49 -0.48
N THR A 102 39.70 -7.02 0.42
CA THR A 102 38.64 -7.83 1.01
C THR A 102 37.28 -7.30 0.57
N GLU A 103 36.47 -8.16 -0.03
CA GLU A 103 35.12 -7.81 -0.46
C GLU A 103 34.17 -7.68 0.73
N ILE A 104 33.45 -6.56 0.76
CA ILE A 104 32.31 -6.36 1.65
C ILE A 104 31.04 -6.56 0.82
N THR A 105 30.23 -7.56 1.20
CA THR A 105 28.94 -7.82 0.52
C THR A 105 27.81 -7.31 1.38
N MET A 106 27.08 -6.34 0.86
CA MET A 106 25.98 -5.70 1.56
C MET A 106 24.64 -6.33 1.16
N ASN A 107 23.55 -5.83 1.73
CA ASN A 107 22.21 -6.16 1.25
C ASN A 107 21.95 -5.51 -0.12
N ALA A 108 20.87 -5.92 -0.78
CA ALA A 108 20.41 -5.22 -1.98
C ALA A 108 20.26 -3.70 -1.71
N TYR A 109 20.38 -2.83 -2.72
CA TYR A 109 20.25 -1.36 -2.73
C TYR A 109 20.76 -0.61 -1.49
N SER A 110 21.89 -1.05 -0.94
CA SER A 110 22.52 -0.37 0.19
C SER A 110 23.22 0.92 -0.25
N PHE A 111 23.09 1.99 0.53
CA PHE A 111 23.93 3.19 0.36
C PHE A 111 25.38 2.88 0.70
N PHE A 112 26.33 3.60 0.11
CA PHE A 112 27.74 3.50 0.50
C PHE A 112 27.90 3.70 2.02
N PRO A 113 28.52 2.76 2.74
CA PRO A 113 28.59 2.80 4.19
C PRO A 113 29.69 3.74 4.70
N ASN A 114 29.58 4.10 5.97
CA ASN A 114 30.74 4.61 6.69
C ASN A 114 31.68 3.46 7.02
N VAL A 115 32.97 3.67 6.79
CA VAL A 115 34.01 2.68 7.05
C VAL A 115 34.91 3.21 8.17
N TYR A 116 35.10 2.40 9.22
CA TYR A 116 35.97 2.74 10.33
C TYR A 116 37.15 1.78 10.42
N CYS A 117 38.36 2.33 10.52
CA CYS A 117 39.50 1.56 11.00
C CYS A 117 39.48 1.59 12.53
N LEU A 118 39.58 0.41 13.14
CA LEU A 118 39.57 0.28 14.60
C LEU A 118 40.96 0.55 15.22
N GLU A 119 41.97 0.76 14.38
CA GLU A 119 43.35 1.06 14.76
C GLU A 119 43.80 2.40 14.14
N ALA A 120 44.93 2.94 14.60
CA ALA A 120 45.53 4.16 14.04
C ALA A 120 46.08 3.90 12.62
N ALA A 121 45.21 3.86 11.61
CA ALA A 121 45.58 3.66 10.22
C ALA A 121 46.21 4.91 9.60
N THR A 122 47.18 4.69 8.69
CA THR A 122 47.74 5.73 7.83
C THR A 122 47.03 5.81 6.46
N SER A 123 46.35 4.76 5.98
CA SER A 123 45.53 4.79 4.75
C SER A 123 44.67 3.55 4.50
N MET A 124 43.36 3.60 4.77
CA MET A 124 42.38 2.60 4.34
C MET A 124 41.56 3.17 3.17
N GLN A 125 41.43 2.43 2.07
CA GLN A 125 40.85 2.93 0.81
C GLN A 125 39.81 1.97 0.26
N SER A 126 38.71 2.49 -0.28
CA SER A 126 37.79 1.75 -1.15
C SER A 126 38.41 1.66 -2.55
N VAL A 127 38.55 0.45 -3.11
CA VAL A 127 39.34 0.25 -4.36
C VAL A 127 38.55 -0.28 -5.54
N ASP A 128 37.28 -0.66 -5.36
CA ASP A 128 36.43 -1.18 -6.43
C ASP A 128 35.13 -0.39 -6.56
N ASP A 129 34.72 -0.15 -7.81
CA ASP A 129 33.42 0.44 -8.15
C ASP A 129 32.30 -0.60 -7.99
N ASN A 130 31.15 -0.16 -7.47
CA ASN A 130 29.97 -1.01 -7.37
C ASN A 130 29.57 -1.50 -8.76
N THR A 131 29.64 -2.82 -8.99
CA THR A 131 29.43 -3.44 -10.30
C THR A 131 27.95 -3.57 -10.64
N ASP A 132 27.24 -2.43 -10.76
CA ASP A 132 25.88 -2.24 -11.31
C ASP A 132 24.84 -3.33 -10.94
N SER A 133 24.99 -3.91 -9.75
CA SER A 133 24.17 -4.98 -9.23
C SER A 133 23.20 -4.38 -8.24
N GLN A 134 22.01 -4.97 -8.15
CA GLN A 134 21.07 -4.65 -7.07
C GLN A 134 21.71 -4.89 -5.70
N ILE A 135 22.86 -5.57 -5.58
CA ILE A 135 23.63 -5.78 -4.36
C ILE A 135 24.82 -4.81 -4.32
N GLY A 136 24.86 -3.94 -3.30
CA GLY A 136 26.00 -3.06 -3.07
C GLY A 136 27.25 -3.87 -2.67
N ARG A 137 28.34 -3.73 -3.43
CA ARG A 137 29.64 -4.35 -3.13
C ARG A 137 30.76 -3.33 -3.33
N PHE A 138 31.74 -3.36 -2.45
CA PHE A 138 33.00 -2.63 -2.59
C PHE A 138 34.10 -3.40 -1.86
N ALA A 139 35.35 -3.21 -2.28
CA ALA A 139 36.51 -3.79 -1.60
C ALA A 139 37.24 -2.75 -0.77
N LEU A 140 37.72 -3.19 0.39
CA LEU A 140 38.64 -2.44 1.22
C LEU A 140 40.06 -2.95 1.05
N LEU A 141 41.01 -2.03 0.95
CA LEU A 141 42.45 -2.32 0.93
C LEU A 141 43.18 -1.50 1.97
N GLN A 142 44.20 -2.13 2.56
CA GLN A 142 45.14 -1.51 3.47
C GLN A 142 46.57 -1.73 2.95
N SER A 143 47.36 -0.66 2.93
CA SER A 143 48.73 -0.64 2.39
C SER A 143 49.83 -0.47 3.46
N ALA A 144 49.45 -0.42 4.74
CA ALA A 144 50.38 -0.24 5.87
C ALA A 144 50.14 -1.25 7.00
N GLY A 145 50.39 -2.54 6.68
CA GLY A 145 50.29 -3.67 7.61
C GLY A 145 48.86 -4.12 7.88
N ASP A 146 48.70 -5.26 8.55
CA ASP A 146 47.37 -5.82 8.83
C ASP A 146 46.58 -4.93 9.80
N ARG A 147 45.26 -4.81 9.58
CA ARG A 147 44.39 -3.91 10.34
C ARG A 147 42.99 -4.47 10.55
N ALA A 148 42.44 -4.23 11.74
CA ALA A 148 41.03 -4.45 12.01
C ALA A 148 40.14 -3.34 11.42
N TYR A 149 38.96 -3.74 10.93
CA TYR A 149 37.95 -2.84 10.38
C TYR A 149 36.55 -3.18 10.89
N ASP A 150 35.67 -2.18 10.88
CA ASP A 150 34.23 -2.35 11.03
C ASP A 150 33.49 -1.55 9.94
N VAL A 151 32.53 -2.20 9.28
CA VAL A 151 31.63 -1.57 8.30
C VAL A 151 30.20 -1.75 8.77
N GLN A 152 29.44 -0.66 8.75
CA GLN A 152 28.04 -0.65 9.11
C GLN A 152 27.22 0.03 8.02
N TRP A 153 26.08 -0.56 7.66
CA TRP A 153 25.19 -0.01 6.66
C TRP A 153 23.73 -0.09 7.03
N ARG A 154 22.95 0.77 6.39
CA ARG A 154 21.50 0.79 6.45
C ARG A 154 20.94 0.77 5.04
N TYR A 155 20.03 -0.17 4.80
CA TYR A 155 19.20 -0.23 3.61
C TYR A 155 17.97 0.65 3.80
N VAL A 156 17.58 1.39 2.77
CA VAL A 156 16.26 2.06 2.70
C VAL A 156 15.76 1.89 1.28
N THR A 157 14.69 1.11 1.11
CA THR A 157 13.92 1.16 -0.14
C THR A 157 12.48 1.41 0.16
N ALA A 158 11.89 2.33 -0.59
CA ALA A 158 10.45 2.50 -0.65
C ALA A 158 9.78 1.53 -1.64
N SER A 159 10.54 0.59 -2.23
CA SER A 159 9.97 -0.42 -3.13
C SER A 159 9.20 -1.43 -2.32
N ASP A 160 7.91 -1.57 -2.63
CA ASP A 160 7.02 -2.58 -2.07
C ASP A 160 7.66 -3.99 -2.22
N PRO A 161 7.65 -4.86 -1.19
CA PRO A 161 8.05 -6.26 -1.36
C PRO A 161 7.14 -7.01 -2.33
N GLU A 162 5.94 -6.48 -2.58
CA GLU A 162 5.01 -7.02 -3.54
C GLU A 162 5.60 -6.92 -4.95
N ARG A 163 5.71 -8.09 -5.61
CA ARG A 163 6.13 -8.16 -7.00
C ARG A 163 4.91 -8.09 -7.87
N TRP A 164 4.94 -7.17 -8.83
CA TRP A 164 3.91 -7.06 -9.83
C TRP A 164 4.22 -8.03 -10.97
N ILE A 165 3.71 -9.25 -10.84
CA ILE A 165 3.85 -10.29 -11.88
C ILE A 165 2.49 -10.51 -12.53
N PHE A 166 2.40 -10.11 -13.78
CA PHE A 166 1.19 -10.26 -14.59
C PHE A 166 1.41 -11.34 -15.64
N VAL A 167 0.37 -12.11 -15.91
CA VAL A 167 0.39 -13.16 -16.93
C VAL A 167 -0.72 -12.97 -17.95
N ALA A 168 -0.37 -13.09 -19.23
CA ALA A 168 -1.34 -13.23 -20.30
C ALA A 168 -1.64 -14.71 -20.49
N TYR A 169 -2.85 -15.09 -20.17
CA TYR A 169 -3.35 -16.45 -20.29
C TYR A 169 -4.23 -16.55 -21.55
N SER A 170 -3.94 -17.54 -22.40
CA SER A 170 -4.74 -17.84 -23.58
C SER A 170 -5.88 -18.76 -23.20
N LYS A 171 -7.12 -18.32 -23.44
CA LYS A 171 -8.33 -19.14 -23.25
C LYS A 171 -8.46 -20.24 -24.29
N VAL A 172 -7.86 -20.05 -25.46
CA VAL A 172 -7.90 -21.01 -26.57
C VAL A 172 -6.92 -22.15 -26.35
N GLU A 173 -5.69 -21.82 -25.94
CA GLU A 173 -4.64 -22.82 -25.74
C GLU A 173 -4.56 -23.35 -24.29
N ASP A 174 -5.42 -22.83 -23.41
CA ASP A 174 -5.49 -23.15 -21.97
C ASP A 174 -4.13 -23.07 -21.26
N LYS A 175 -3.34 -22.03 -21.58
CA LYS A 175 -1.99 -21.87 -21.03
C LYS A 175 -1.53 -20.43 -20.92
N ILE A 176 -0.53 -20.20 -20.07
CA ILE A 176 0.17 -18.92 -19.97
C ILE A 176 1.06 -18.75 -21.21
N GLN A 177 0.90 -17.62 -21.90
CA GLN A 177 1.67 -17.30 -23.11
C GLN A 177 2.69 -16.19 -22.89
N HIS A 178 2.43 -15.31 -21.93
CA HIS A 178 3.29 -14.19 -21.63
C HIS A 178 3.33 -13.92 -20.14
N VAL A 179 4.51 -13.55 -19.64
CA VAL A 179 4.72 -13.15 -18.25
C VAL A 179 5.48 -11.85 -18.27
N TRP A 180 4.96 -10.86 -17.56
CA TRP A 180 5.63 -9.59 -17.34
C TRP A 180 5.83 -9.38 -15.84
N GLU A 181 7.01 -8.90 -15.47
CA GLU A 181 7.41 -8.64 -14.09
C GLU A 181 7.89 -7.20 -13.96
N SER A 182 7.48 -6.54 -12.89
CA SER A 182 7.99 -5.22 -12.52
C SER A 182 8.15 -5.11 -11.00
N GLY A 183 9.05 -4.22 -10.59
CA GLY A 183 9.15 -3.79 -9.20
C GLY A 183 7.97 -2.92 -8.76
N ASP A 184 7.39 -2.15 -9.69
CA ASP A 184 6.31 -1.20 -9.43
C ASP A 184 5.09 -1.45 -10.32
N HIS A 185 3.92 -0.99 -9.86
CA HIS A 185 2.67 -1.16 -10.60
C HIS A 185 2.70 -0.37 -11.93
N PRO A 186 2.28 -0.98 -13.06
CA PRO A 186 2.41 -0.39 -14.40
C PRO A 186 1.56 0.87 -14.65
N PHE A 187 0.65 1.25 -13.75
CA PHE A 187 -0.17 2.47 -13.88
C PHE A 187 0.33 3.67 -13.06
N MET A 188 1.44 3.53 -12.31
CA MET A 188 1.99 4.63 -11.50
C MET A 188 3.03 5.48 -12.25
N GLN A 189 3.36 5.13 -13.50
CA GLN A 189 4.43 5.76 -14.28
C GLN A 189 3.87 6.32 -15.61
N ASP A 190 4.59 7.28 -16.21
CA ASP A 190 4.20 7.91 -17.47
C ASP A 190 3.94 6.84 -18.56
N PRO A 191 2.73 6.77 -19.15
CA PRO A 191 2.39 5.78 -20.16
C PRO A 191 3.31 5.77 -21.38
N ASP A 192 3.97 6.90 -21.68
CA ASP A 192 4.88 7.04 -22.80
C ASP A 192 6.29 6.49 -22.50
N GLU A 193 6.68 6.44 -21.22
CA GLU A 193 7.99 5.94 -20.77
C GLU A 193 7.94 4.44 -20.44
N PHE A 194 6.77 3.95 -19.97
CA PHE A 194 6.54 2.53 -19.66
C PHE A 194 5.25 2.02 -20.32
N PRO A 195 5.28 1.76 -21.64
CA PRO A 195 4.11 1.32 -22.38
C PRO A 195 3.53 0.04 -21.80
N ASN A 196 2.19 -0.03 -21.73
CA ASN A 196 1.51 -1.19 -21.15
C ASN A 196 1.99 -2.50 -21.82
N PRO A 197 2.58 -3.42 -21.04
CA PRO A 197 3.22 -4.64 -21.56
C PRO A 197 2.21 -5.63 -22.16
N PHE A 198 0.92 -5.41 -21.92
CA PHE A 198 -0.18 -6.22 -22.41
C PHE A 198 -0.99 -5.55 -23.52
N THR A 199 -0.52 -4.46 -24.13
CA THR A 199 -1.23 -3.78 -25.24
C THR A 199 -1.73 -4.74 -26.33
N GLN A 200 -0.91 -5.74 -26.69
CA GLN A 200 -1.27 -6.75 -27.70
C GLN A 200 -2.30 -7.79 -27.23
N PHE A 201 -2.54 -7.90 -25.93
CA PHE A 201 -3.46 -8.89 -25.32
C PHE A 201 -4.72 -8.25 -24.74
N LYS A 202 -4.65 -6.99 -24.30
CA LYS A 202 -5.68 -6.27 -23.55
C LYS A 202 -7.03 -6.25 -24.28
N ASP A 203 -7.00 -6.00 -25.59
CA ASP A 203 -8.22 -5.88 -26.41
C ASP A 203 -8.53 -7.17 -27.18
N ASN A 204 -7.76 -8.24 -26.95
CA ASN A 204 -7.98 -9.53 -27.58
C ASN A 204 -8.90 -10.40 -26.71
N PRO A 205 -10.10 -10.77 -27.18
CA PRO A 205 -11.04 -11.56 -26.39
C PRO A 205 -10.55 -12.98 -26.09
N ASP A 206 -9.51 -13.48 -26.77
CA ASP A 206 -8.94 -14.81 -26.54
C ASP A 206 -8.00 -14.85 -25.32
N TYR A 207 -7.65 -13.69 -24.76
CA TYR A 207 -6.70 -13.56 -23.66
C TYR A 207 -7.34 -12.98 -22.41
N GLU A 208 -6.80 -13.37 -21.27
CA GLU A 208 -7.10 -12.78 -19.96
C GLU A 208 -5.79 -12.44 -19.24
N ILE A 209 -5.80 -11.33 -18.50
CA ILE A 209 -4.65 -10.89 -17.72
C ILE A 209 -4.92 -11.21 -16.26
N TYR A 210 -4.01 -11.97 -15.65
CA TYR A 210 -4.06 -12.27 -14.23
C TYR A 210 -2.87 -11.68 -13.50
N LEU A 211 -3.10 -11.20 -12.29
CA LEU A 211 -2.06 -10.87 -11.32
C LEU A 211 -1.76 -12.12 -10.49
N ILE A 212 -0.48 -12.47 -10.36
CA ILE A 212 -0.04 -13.59 -9.54
C ILE A 212 -0.05 -13.19 -8.05
N ASP A 213 -0.57 -14.08 -7.18
CA ASP A 213 -0.50 -13.89 -5.72
C ASP A 213 0.96 -13.96 -5.22
N ASN A 214 1.40 -12.93 -4.50
CA ASN A 214 2.73 -12.84 -3.90
C ASN A 214 3.08 -14.03 -2.97
N LYS A 215 2.11 -14.79 -2.46
CA LYS A 215 2.36 -16.00 -1.66
C LYS A 215 3.15 -17.08 -2.39
N ILE A 216 3.18 -17.10 -3.72
CA ILE A 216 3.96 -18.09 -4.47
C ILE A 216 5.44 -17.71 -4.61
N TRP A 217 5.81 -16.50 -4.19
CA TRP A 217 7.12 -15.90 -4.45
C TRP A 217 8.29 -16.70 -3.85
N ASP A 218 8.16 -17.20 -2.62
CA ASP A 218 9.21 -18.00 -1.99
C ASP A 218 9.47 -19.32 -2.74
N LYS A 219 8.42 -19.90 -3.33
CA LYS A 219 8.53 -21.11 -4.16
C LYS A 219 9.21 -20.81 -5.50
N LEU A 220 8.90 -19.66 -6.11
CA LEU A 220 9.55 -19.22 -7.34
C LEU A 220 11.03 -18.93 -7.12
N LYS A 221 11.37 -18.19 -6.06
CA LYS A 221 12.75 -17.89 -5.66
C LYS A 221 13.62 -19.12 -5.50
N ALA A 222 13.09 -20.17 -4.86
CA ALA A 222 13.81 -21.42 -4.64
C ALA A 222 14.21 -22.14 -5.95
N LYS A 223 13.55 -21.82 -7.06
CA LYS A 223 13.79 -22.42 -8.38
C LYS A 223 14.63 -21.56 -9.32
N ILE A 224 14.93 -20.30 -8.95
CA ILE A 224 15.70 -19.40 -9.81
C ILE A 224 17.12 -19.95 -9.99
N THR A 225 17.52 -20.10 -11.24
CA THR A 225 18.89 -20.45 -11.60
C THR A 225 19.46 -19.41 -12.57
N ARG A 226 20.74 -19.54 -12.94
CA ARG A 226 21.33 -18.70 -14.00
C ARG A 226 20.56 -18.82 -15.33
N ASN A 227 19.93 -19.97 -15.59
CA ASN A 227 19.25 -20.26 -16.84
C ASN A 227 17.72 -20.13 -16.74
N ASP A 228 17.17 -20.17 -15.53
CA ASP A 228 15.72 -20.12 -15.29
C ASP A 228 15.37 -18.90 -14.46
N ARG A 229 14.93 -17.86 -15.17
CA ARG A 229 14.36 -16.64 -14.58
C ARG A 229 12.89 -16.88 -14.23
N VAL A 230 12.36 -16.09 -13.31
CA VAL A 230 10.98 -16.17 -12.81
C VAL A 230 9.95 -16.33 -13.93
N SER A 231 10.02 -15.48 -14.97
CA SER A 231 9.12 -15.55 -16.12
C SER A 231 9.15 -16.89 -16.86
N ARG A 232 10.34 -17.49 -17.03
CA ARG A 232 10.50 -18.80 -17.68
C ARG A 232 9.95 -19.94 -16.82
N ILE A 233 10.14 -19.85 -15.51
CA ILE A 233 9.60 -20.82 -14.55
C ILE A 233 8.07 -20.80 -14.60
N ILE A 234 7.47 -19.60 -14.57
CA ILE A 234 6.01 -19.44 -14.65
C ILE A 234 5.46 -19.96 -15.98
N LEU A 235 6.09 -19.61 -17.11
CA LEU A 235 5.67 -20.05 -18.44
C LEU A 235 5.65 -21.58 -18.60
N ASN A 236 6.60 -22.27 -17.96
CA ASN A 236 6.81 -23.70 -18.20
C ASN A 236 6.19 -24.61 -17.13
N GLU A 237 6.04 -24.12 -15.89
CA GLU A 237 5.73 -24.98 -14.75
C GLU A 237 4.42 -24.60 -14.02
N TYR A 238 3.80 -23.49 -14.38
CA TYR A 238 2.60 -23.00 -13.69
C TYR A 238 1.40 -22.91 -14.62
N GLU A 239 0.24 -23.16 -14.04
CA GLU A 239 -1.07 -23.01 -14.67
C GLU A 239 -1.92 -22.02 -13.87
N VAL A 240 -2.91 -21.42 -14.51
CA VAL A 240 -3.85 -20.53 -13.83
C VAL A 240 -4.87 -21.39 -13.06
N ASP A 241 -4.88 -21.28 -11.73
CA ASP A 241 -5.92 -21.90 -10.90
C ASP A 241 -7.23 -21.13 -11.05
N LYS A 242 -8.11 -21.63 -11.92
CA LYS A 242 -9.42 -21.03 -12.21
C LYS A 242 -10.41 -21.11 -11.04
N VAL A 243 -10.15 -21.95 -10.03
CA VAL A 243 -11.04 -22.13 -8.87
C VAL A 243 -10.79 -21.06 -7.81
N SER A 244 -9.53 -20.66 -7.65
CA SER A 244 -9.11 -19.68 -6.64
C SER A 244 -9.12 -18.23 -7.15
N ILE A 245 -9.52 -17.98 -8.41
CA ILE A 245 -9.68 -16.62 -8.94
C ILE A 245 -10.77 -15.92 -8.13
N PRO A 246 -10.49 -14.75 -7.51
CA PRO A 246 -11.52 -13.98 -6.85
C PRO A 246 -12.61 -13.63 -7.87
N ILE A 247 -13.87 -13.98 -7.57
CA ILE A 247 -15.00 -13.56 -8.39
C ILE A 247 -15.20 -12.06 -8.14
N PHE A 248 -14.56 -11.23 -8.95
CA PHE A 248 -14.84 -9.81 -8.98
C PHE A 248 -16.23 -9.62 -9.60
N LYS A 249 -17.22 -9.32 -8.77
CA LYS A 249 -18.47 -8.77 -9.29
C LYS A 249 -18.13 -7.42 -9.89
N ASN A 250 -18.40 -7.23 -11.18
CA ASN A 250 -18.37 -5.90 -11.79
C ASN A 250 -19.14 -4.96 -10.86
N ARG A 251 -18.47 -3.91 -10.34
CA ARG A 251 -19.21 -2.76 -9.83
C ARG A 251 -20.05 -2.31 -11.02
N ILE A 252 -21.37 -2.26 -10.82
CA ILE A 252 -22.29 -1.71 -11.81
C ILE A 252 -21.69 -0.34 -12.18
N LEU A 253 -21.29 -0.19 -13.45
CA LEU A 253 -21.05 1.13 -14.02
C LEU A 253 -22.40 1.82 -13.90
N VAL A 254 -22.56 2.66 -12.88
CA VAL A 254 -23.64 3.64 -12.87
C VAL A 254 -23.26 4.58 -14.00
N GLU A 255 -23.92 4.41 -15.15
CA GLU A 255 -23.85 5.41 -16.22
C GLU A 255 -24.41 6.70 -15.64
N TYR A 256 -23.53 7.66 -15.37
CA TYR A 256 -23.94 9.03 -15.20
C TYR A 256 -24.21 9.57 -16.60
N ASP A 257 -25.45 9.97 -16.84
CA ASP A 257 -25.80 10.94 -17.87
C ASP A 257 -24.91 12.19 -17.68
N GLU A 258 -24.56 12.91 -18.75
CA GLU A 258 -23.80 14.17 -18.71
C GLU A 258 -24.41 15.25 -17.79
N TRP A 259 -25.59 15.01 -17.23
CA TRP A 259 -26.32 15.83 -16.25
C TRP A 259 -26.49 15.22 -14.85
N GLU A 260 -25.75 14.16 -14.51
CA GLU A 260 -25.70 13.53 -13.17
C GLU A 260 -27.01 12.91 -12.63
N ASP A 261 -28.05 12.71 -13.44
CA ASP A 261 -29.26 12.00 -12.99
C ASP A 261 -29.09 10.46 -13.04
N ARG A 262 -29.38 9.79 -11.93
CA ARG A 262 -29.41 8.31 -11.85
C ARG A 262 -30.62 7.78 -12.63
N LYS A 263 -30.41 6.87 -13.59
CA LYS A 263 -31.48 6.02 -14.15
C LYS A 263 -31.69 4.76 -13.32
#